data_AF-A0A351K5W0-F1
#
_entry.id   AF-A0A351K5W0-F1
#
_cell.length_a   1.000
_cell.length_b   1.000
_cell.length_c   1.000
_cell.angle_alpha   90.00
_cell.angle_beta   90.00
_cell.angle_gamma   90.00
#
_symmetry.space_group_name_H-M   'P 1'
#
loop_
_entity.id
_entity.type
_entity.pdbx_description
1 polymer ?
#
loop_
_entity_poly.entity_id
_entity_poly.type
_entity_poly.pdbx_seq_one_letter_code
_entity_poly.pdbx_strand_id
1 'polypeptide(L)'
;MYIGSTGLAGLHHLIWEVVDNSVDEAMAGYCTKIGVTLLADGGCEVSDNGRGVPVDPYPSGPHKGKSAAEVVLTVLHAGGKFGGEGYKVSGGLHGVGVSVVNALSERLTIEIDREGKRYSQEYQDGGKPKNKLSSKGETPKRGRTSGTTVTFWPDSAIFQAEGTEFVARTVLDRLQIMAFLNRGLEISFIDQRPEREQEVTFQYKGGIVDFVKHLNQSKDPLF
;
A
#
# COMPACT_ATOMS: atom_id res chain seq x y z
N MET A 1 -12.61 15.74 1.33
CA MET A 1 -11.35 16.49 1.60
C MET A 1 -10.12 15.61 1.43
N TYR A 2 -10.03 14.46 2.13
CA TYR A 2 -8.83 13.60 2.08
C TYR A 2 -8.79 12.62 0.90
N ILE A 3 -9.87 11.88 0.62
CA ILE A 3 -9.93 10.88 -0.47
C ILE A 3 -10.76 11.31 -1.68
N GLY A 4 -11.05 12.61 -1.78
CA GLY A 4 -11.89 13.19 -2.83
C GLY A 4 -13.41 12.89 -2.69
N SER A 5 -13.78 11.61 -2.66
CA SER A 5 -15.17 11.10 -2.66
C SER A 5 -15.33 9.94 -1.67
N THR A 6 -16.56 9.61 -1.26
CA THR A 6 -16.90 8.38 -0.52
C THR A 6 -17.65 7.36 -1.40
N GLY A 7 -17.63 7.55 -2.72
CA GLY A 7 -17.98 6.51 -3.70
C GLY A 7 -16.77 5.67 -4.12
N LEU A 8 -16.90 4.90 -5.20
CA LEU A 8 -15.90 3.97 -5.72
C LEU A 8 -14.55 4.66 -6.00
N ALA A 9 -14.55 5.90 -6.50
CA ALA A 9 -13.30 6.62 -6.75
C ALA A 9 -12.47 6.81 -5.47
N GLY A 10 -13.13 7.13 -4.34
CA GLY A 10 -12.49 7.27 -3.04
C GLY A 10 -12.15 5.93 -2.39
N LEU A 11 -12.99 4.92 -2.58
CA LEU A 11 -12.74 3.55 -2.13
C LEU A 11 -11.43 3.01 -2.72
N HIS A 12 -11.26 3.11 -4.04
CA HIS A 12 -10.03 2.68 -4.70
C HIS A 12 -8.85 3.59 -4.35
N HIS A 13 -9.10 4.84 -3.98
CA HIS A 13 -8.04 5.75 -3.49
C HIS A 13 -7.33 5.20 -2.25
N LEU A 14 -8.04 4.43 -1.41
CA LEU A 14 -7.42 3.76 -0.27
C LEU A 14 -6.32 2.78 -0.71
N ILE A 15 -6.53 2.05 -1.81
CA ILE A 15 -5.53 1.15 -2.39
C ILE A 15 -4.32 1.97 -2.88
N TRP A 16 -4.57 3.07 -3.59
CA TRP A 16 -3.50 3.91 -4.14
C TRP A 16 -2.59 4.47 -3.06
N GLU A 17 -3.15 4.96 -1.95
CA GLU A 17 -2.34 5.50 -0.85
C GLU A 17 -1.38 4.46 -0.26
N VAL A 18 -1.77 3.18 -0.22
CA VAL A 18 -0.89 2.11 0.26
C VAL A 18 0.12 1.70 -0.82
N VAL A 19 -0.33 1.52 -2.06
CA VAL A 19 0.54 1.14 -3.20
C VAL A 19 1.58 2.22 -3.48
N ASP A 20 1.23 3.50 -3.43
CA ASP A 20 2.14 4.62 -3.68
C ASP A 20 3.26 4.68 -2.62
N ASN A 21 2.97 4.27 -1.37
CA ASN A 21 4.01 4.11 -0.35
C ASN A 21 5.01 3.01 -0.70
N SER A 22 4.54 1.90 -1.26
CA SER A 22 5.40 0.81 -1.73
C SER A 22 6.18 1.19 -3.01
N VAL A 23 5.58 1.98 -3.91
CA VAL A 23 6.26 2.54 -5.09
C VAL A 23 7.37 3.51 -4.66
N ASP A 24 7.17 4.30 -3.62
CA ASP A 24 8.22 5.19 -3.09
C ASP A 24 9.44 4.40 -2.59
N GLU A 25 9.25 3.22 -2.01
CA GLU A 25 10.37 2.31 -1.67
C GLU A 25 11.07 1.78 -2.92
N ALA A 26 10.34 1.55 -4.01
CA ALA A 26 10.91 1.11 -5.29
C ALA A 26 11.72 2.24 -5.95
N MET A 27 11.18 3.46 -5.94
CA MET A 27 11.88 4.66 -6.43
C MET A 27 13.14 4.96 -5.62
N ALA A 28 13.16 4.63 -4.33
CA ALA A 28 14.34 4.71 -3.48
C ALA A 28 15.33 3.54 -3.68
N GLY A 29 14.99 2.54 -4.50
CA GLY A 29 15.86 1.41 -4.85
C GLY A 29 15.81 0.23 -3.87
N TYR A 30 14.83 0.18 -2.97
CA TYR A 30 14.72 -0.86 -1.94
C TYR A 30 13.63 -1.89 -2.21
N CYS A 31 12.65 -1.58 -3.06
CA CYS A 31 11.56 -2.50 -3.40
C CYS A 31 11.64 -2.93 -4.88
N THR A 32 11.46 -4.22 -5.13
CA THR A 32 11.42 -4.82 -6.48
C THR A 32 10.12 -5.54 -6.77
N LYS A 33 9.28 -5.79 -5.75
CA LYS A 33 8.00 -6.48 -5.88
C LYS A 33 6.94 -5.87 -4.98
N ILE A 34 5.78 -5.57 -5.57
CA ILE A 34 4.56 -5.16 -4.88
C ILE A 34 3.47 -6.19 -5.18
N GLY A 35 2.72 -6.61 -4.17
CA GLY A 35 1.54 -7.46 -4.32
C GLY A 35 0.29 -6.74 -3.83
N VAL A 36 -0.80 -6.83 -4.59
CA VAL A 36 -2.14 -6.36 -4.20
C VAL A 36 -3.10 -7.54 -4.24
N THR A 37 -3.77 -7.82 -3.13
CA THR A 37 -4.72 -8.93 -3.02
C THR A 37 -6.07 -8.40 -2.58
N LEU A 38 -7.12 -8.64 -3.37
CA LEU A 38 -8.50 -8.48 -2.91
C LEU A 38 -8.91 -9.76 -2.18
N LEU A 39 -9.19 -9.65 -0.89
CA LEU A 39 -9.47 -10.78 -0.02
C LEU A 39 -10.91 -11.26 -0.19
N ALA A 40 -11.13 -12.55 0.09
CA ALA A 40 -12.45 -13.17 0.01
C ALA A 40 -13.49 -12.53 0.93
N ASP A 41 -13.05 -11.91 2.03
CA ASP A 41 -13.90 -11.24 3.03
C ASP A 41 -14.07 -9.73 2.78
N GLY A 42 -13.70 -9.24 1.59
CA GLY A 42 -13.89 -7.85 1.17
C GLY A 42 -12.76 -6.90 1.56
N GLY A 43 -11.70 -7.39 2.21
CA GLY A 43 -10.51 -6.59 2.49
C GLY A 43 -9.60 -6.42 1.28
N CYS A 44 -8.64 -5.50 1.40
CA CYS A 44 -7.51 -5.37 0.48
C CYS A 44 -6.20 -5.51 1.25
N GLU A 45 -5.30 -6.33 0.76
CA GLU A 45 -3.91 -6.45 1.23
C GLU A 45 -2.98 -5.84 0.19
N VAL A 46 -2.04 -5.00 0.64
CA VAL A 46 -0.92 -4.52 -0.17
C VAL A 46 0.37 -4.91 0.54
N SER A 47 1.26 -5.57 -0.18
CA SER A 47 2.56 -6.01 0.34
C SER A 47 3.70 -5.53 -0.55
N ASP A 48 4.83 -5.19 0.06
CA ASP A 48 6.07 -4.88 -0.64
C ASP A 48 7.26 -5.62 -0.02
N ASN A 49 8.37 -5.68 -0.76
CA ASN A 49 9.65 -6.16 -0.26
C ASN A 49 10.65 -5.02 -0.02
N GLY A 50 10.15 -3.82 0.35
CA GLY A 50 11.00 -2.68 0.70
C GLY A 50 11.73 -2.85 2.03
N ARG A 51 12.18 -1.74 2.61
CA ARG A 51 12.93 -1.71 3.90
C ARG A 51 12.10 -2.12 5.11
N GLY A 52 10.77 -2.03 5.02
CA GLY A 52 9.86 -2.13 6.15
C GLY A 52 9.83 -0.84 6.98
N VAL A 53 8.63 -0.43 7.41
CA VAL A 53 8.44 0.75 8.27
C VAL A 53 9.24 0.60 9.58
N PRO A 54 9.90 1.66 10.10
CA PRO A 54 10.65 1.55 11.34
C PRO A 54 9.78 1.09 12.53
N VAL A 55 10.31 0.13 13.30
CA VAL A 55 9.60 -0.53 14.40
C VAL A 55 9.99 0.00 15.77
N ASP A 56 11.14 0.66 15.86
CA ASP A 56 11.66 1.17 17.12
C ASP A 56 10.79 2.29 17.68
N PRO A 57 10.55 2.31 19.01
CA PRO A 57 9.82 3.38 19.64
C PRO A 57 10.62 4.69 19.61
N TYR A 58 9.95 5.82 19.43
CA TYR A 58 10.59 7.12 19.56
C TYR A 58 11.16 7.28 20.99
N PRO A 59 12.46 7.64 21.12
CA PRO A 59 13.11 7.71 22.43
C PRO A 59 12.67 8.95 23.24
N SER A 60 12.23 10.01 22.56
CA SER A 60 11.87 11.30 23.14
C SER A 60 10.81 12.03 22.29
N GLY A 61 10.36 13.19 22.76
CA GLY A 61 9.42 14.05 22.04
C GLY A 61 7.95 13.66 22.18
N PRO A 62 7.05 14.27 21.38
CA PRO A 62 5.60 14.10 21.50
C PRO A 62 5.09 12.69 21.18
N HIS A 63 5.92 11.87 20.51
CA HIS A 63 5.59 10.49 20.15
C HIS A 63 6.33 9.45 20.99
N LYS A 64 6.98 9.86 22.10
CA LYS A 64 7.78 8.98 22.95
C LYS A 64 7.03 7.69 23.30
N GLY A 65 7.68 6.55 23.04
CA GLY A 65 7.14 5.22 23.35
C GLY A 65 6.20 4.63 22.28
N LYS A 66 5.83 5.38 21.25
CA LYS A 66 5.14 4.85 20.05
C LYS A 66 6.17 4.43 18.99
N SER A 67 5.90 3.38 18.23
CA SER A 67 6.70 3.02 17.05
C SER A 67 6.43 3.99 15.89
N ALA A 68 7.35 4.07 14.92
CA ALA A 68 7.07 4.85 13.71
C ALA A 68 5.86 4.30 12.94
N ALA A 69 5.68 2.97 12.94
CA ALA A 69 4.48 2.31 12.40
C ALA A 69 3.18 2.83 13.02
N GLU A 70 3.11 2.97 14.35
CA GLU A 70 1.94 3.54 15.01
C GLU A 70 1.75 5.02 14.67
N VAL A 71 2.84 5.78 14.62
CA VAL A 71 2.77 7.22 14.33
C VAL A 71 2.24 7.48 12.92
N VAL A 72 2.74 6.80 11.88
CA VAL A 72 2.28 7.03 10.50
C VAL A 72 0.83 6.61 10.26
N LEU A 73 0.30 5.68 11.08
CA LEU A 73 -1.09 5.23 11.01
C LEU A 73 -2.06 6.05 11.86
N THR A 74 -1.57 6.80 12.87
CA THR A 74 -2.44 7.49 13.85
C THR A 74 -2.28 9.01 13.89
N VAL A 75 -1.26 9.57 13.22
CA VAL A 75 -0.96 11.00 13.25
C VAL A 75 -0.94 11.53 11.81
N LEU A 76 -1.78 12.53 11.54
CA LEU A 76 -1.74 13.26 10.27
C LEU A 76 -0.46 14.10 10.19
N HIS A 77 0.05 14.25 8.97
CA HIS A 77 1.30 14.98 8.69
C HIS A 77 2.53 14.37 9.38
N ALA A 78 2.53 13.04 9.55
CA ALA A 78 3.67 12.30 10.07
C ALA A 78 4.23 11.37 9.00
N GLY A 79 5.56 11.34 8.84
CA GLY A 79 6.23 10.50 7.86
C GLY A 79 7.67 10.91 7.60
N GLY A 80 8.43 10.04 6.92
CA GLY A 80 9.83 10.26 6.59
C GLY A 80 10.08 11.04 5.28
N LYS A 81 9.02 11.54 4.63
CA LYS A 81 9.06 12.09 3.26
C LYS A 81 9.14 13.63 3.20
N PHE A 82 9.34 14.31 4.34
CA PHE A 82 9.41 15.78 4.42
C PHE A 82 10.79 16.37 4.08
N GLY A 83 11.44 15.88 3.03
CA GLY A 83 12.73 16.42 2.54
C GLY A 83 13.98 15.99 3.34
N GLY A 84 13.87 14.95 4.18
CA GLY A 84 15.02 14.32 4.84
C GLY A 84 15.71 13.26 3.97
N GLU A 85 16.79 12.64 4.47
CA GLU A 85 17.59 11.65 3.71
C GLU A 85 16.85 10.33 3.39
N GLY A 86 15.66 10.10 3.95
CA GLY A 86 14.93 8.84 3.82
C GLY A 86 14.44 8.52 2.39
N TYR A 87 14.08 9.56 1.61
CA TYR A 87 13.62 9.48 0.23
C TYR A 87 14.11 10.68 -0.57
N LYS A 88 14.93 10.46 -1.60
CA LYS A 88 15.42 11.54 -2.48
C LYS A 88 14.34 12.10 -3.40
N VAL A 89 13.41 11.23 -3.83
CA VAL A 89 12.21 11.56 -4.60
C VAL A 89 11.10 10.64 -4.12
N SER A 90 9.91 11.17 -3.87
CA SER A 90 8.72 10.41 -3.52
C SER A 90 7.45 11.08 -4.07
N GLY A 91 6.45 10.28 -4.44
CA GLY A 91 5.11 10.78 -4.79
C GLY A 91 4.34 11.24 -3.56
N GLY A 92 4.51 10.55 -2.42
CA GLY A 92 3.89 10.94 -1.16
C GLY A 92 4.64 12.09 -0.49
N LEU A 93 3.95 13.21 -0.21
CA LEU A 93 4.55 14.40 0.42
C LEU A 93 3.76 14.95 1.61
N HIS A 94 2.48 14.59 1.75
CA HIS A 94 1.60 15.18 2.76
C HIS A 94 1.69 14.51 4.14
N GLY A 95 2.14 13.25 4.20
CA GLY A 95 2.19 12.46 5.43
C GLY A 95 0.81 12.12 6.00
N VAL A 96 -0.20 11.93 5.14
CA VAL A 96 -1.59 11.63 5.55
C VAL A 96 -2.17 10.36 4.95
N GLY A 97 -1.59 9.82 3.89
CA GLY A 97 -2.19 8.75 3.09
C GLY A 97 -2.62 7.53 3.90
N VAL A 98 -1.66 6.83 4.49
CA VAL A 98 -1.93 5.58 5.22
C VAL A 98 -2.70 5.81 6.53
N SER A 99 -2.57 6.97 7.18
CA SER A 99 -3.39 7.32 8.34
C SER A 99 -4.85 7.58 7.95
N VAL A 100 -5.11 8.14 6.77
CA VAL A 100 -6.47 8.26 6.22
C VAL A 100 -7.03 6.87 5.88
N VAL A 101 -6.23 5.97 5.29
CA VAL A 101 -6.67 4.57 5.07
C VAL A 101 -7.08 3.92 6.39
N ASN A 102 -6.26 4.07 7.44
CA ASN A 102 -6.57 3.56 8.76
C ASN A 102 -7.85 4.16 9.35
N ALA A 103 -8.03 5.47 9.23
CA ALA A 103 -9.20 6.18 9.74
C ALA A 103 -10.51 5.81 9.02
N LEU A 104 -10.44 5.41 7.76
CA LEU A 104 -11.59 5.06 6.91
C LEU A 104 -11.82 3.54 6.79
N SER A 105 -11.18 2.76 7.67
CA SER A 105 -11.31 1.31 7.73
C SER A 105 -11.98 0.87 9.03
N GLU A 106 -12.86 -0.13 8.94
CA GLU A 106 -13.42 -0.84 10.10
C GLU A 106 -12.31 -1.52 10.90
N ARG A 107 -11.34 -2.11 10.18
CA ARG A 107 -10.11 -2.66 10.76
C ARG A 107 -8.96 -2.56 9.78
N LEU A 108 -7.75 -2.45 10.32
CA LEU A 108 -6.49 -2.47 9.58
C LEU A 108 -5.43 -3.25 10.36
N THR A 109 -4.66 -4.06 9.66
CA THR A 109 -3.47 -4.74 10.19
C THR A 109 -2.26 -4.27 9.41
N ILE A 110 -1.20 -3.90 10.13
CA ILE A 110 0.12 -3.73 9.55
C ILE A 110 1.03 -4.86 10.03
N GLU A 111 1.69 -5.52 9.10
CA GLU A 111 2.80 -6.44 9.36
C GLU A 111 4.08 -5.87 8.77
N ILE A 112 5.17 -5.95 9.54
CA ILE A 112 6.48 -5.45 9.14
C ILE A 112 7.49 -6.57 9.31
N ASP A 113 8.10 -6.97 8.21
CA ASP A 113 9.24 -7.87 8.23
C ASP A 113 10.51 -6.99 8.27
N ARG A 114 11.36 -7.18 9.28
CA ARG A 114 12.63 -6.45 9.43
C ARG A 114 13.56 -7.20 10.37
N GLU A 115 14.85 -7.28 10.02
CA GLU A 115 15.89 -7.90 10.85
C GLU A 115 15.54 -9.34 11.28
N GLY A 116 14.96 -10.12 10.35
CA GLY A 116 14.58 -11.51 10.58
C GLY A 116 13.39 -11.71 11.53
N LYS A 117 12.75 -10.63 11.97
CA LYS A 117 11.53 -10.67 12.80
C LYS A 117 10.34 -10.10 12.03
N ARG A 118 9.17 -10.67 12.31
CA ARG A 118 7.88 -10.11 11.91
C ARG A 118 7.28 -9.35 13.08
N TYR A 119 6.89 -8.11 12.86
CA TYR A 119 6.14 -7.29 13.79
C TYR A 119 4.72 -7.11 13.27
N SER A 120 3.74 -6.99 14.18
CA SER A 120 2.36 -6.74 13.79
C SER A 120 1.64 -5.83 14.79
N GLN A 121 0.77 -4.98 14.25
CA GLN A 121 -0.14 -4.12 15.00
C GLN A 121 -1.49 -4.04 14.29
N GLU A 122 -2.56 -4.02 15.08
CA GLU A 122 -3.95 -4.03 14.62
C GLU A 122 -4.67 -2.76 15.06
N TYR A 123 -5.58 -2.29 14.21
CA TYR A 123 -6.37 -1.08 14.40
C TYR A 123 -7.83 -1.37 14.09
N GLN A 124 -8.74 -0.72 14.82
CA GLN A 124 -10.19 -0.75 14.60
C GLN A 124 -10.82 0.59 14.98
N ASP A 125 -12.13 0.72 14.83
CA ASP A 125 -12.90 1.88 15.33
C ASP A 125 -12.38 3.23 14.80
N GLY A 126 -12.11 3.30 13.49
CA GLY A 126 -11.57 4.51 12.84
C GLY A 126 -10.09 4.75 13.16
N GLY A 127 -9.29 3.68 13.18
CA GLY A 127 -7.83 3.76 13.28
C GLY A 127 -7.24 3.77 14.69
N LYS A 128 -7.99 3.31 15.71
CA LYS A 128 -7.47 3.17 17.08
C LYS A 128 -6.65 1.88 17.23
N PRO A 129 -5.42 1.94 17.76
CA PRO A 129 -4.61 0.75 17.97
C PRO A 129 -5.25 -0.18 19.01
N LYS A 130 -5.37 -1.47 18.70
CA LYS A 130 -5.88 -2.52 19.61
C LYS A 130 -4.79 -3.11 20.49
N ASN A 131 -3.55 -3.03 20.02
CA ASN A 131 -2.37 -3.54 20.69
C ASN A 131 -1.18 -2.61 20.40
N LYS A 132 -0.11 -2.77 21.18
CA LYS A 132 1.20 -2.21 20.83
C LYS A 132 1.82 -3.05 19.73
N LEU A 133 2.63 -2.42 18.88
CA LEU A 133 3.48 -3.14 17.93
C LEU A 133 4.31 -4.19 18.68
N SER A 134 4.21 -5.44 18.24
CA SER A 134 4.85 -6.57 18.91
C SER A 134 5.42 -7.54 17.88
N SER A 135 6.53 -8.19 18.25
CA SER A 135 7.08 -9.28 17.43
C SER A 135 6.15 -10.50 17.49
N LYS A 136 5.87 -11.07 16.32
CA LYS A 136 5.08 -12.30 16.11
C LYS A 136 5.95 -13.52 15.82
N GLY A 137 7.28 -13.36 15.91
CA GLY A 137 8.24 -14.42 15.64
C GLY A 137 9.17 -14.08 14.47
N GLU A 138 9.70 -15.13 13.83
CA GLU A 138 10.58 -15.00 12.67
C GLU A 138 9.81 -14.56 11.42
N THR A 139 10.51 -13.90 10.49
CA THR A 139 9.99 -13.62 9.15
C THR A 139 9.60 -14.91 8.42
N PRO A 140 8.69 -14.88 7.44
CA PRO A 140 8.28 -16.07 6.70
C PRO A 140 9.45 -16.82 6.07
N LYS A 141 9.44 -18.16 6.21
CA LYS A 141 10.51 -19.07 5.73
C LYS A 141 10.83 -18.98 4.23
N ARG A 142 10.00 -18.31 3.43
CA ARG A 142 10.14 -18.17 1.97
C ARG A 142 10.99 -16.97 1.51
N GLY A 143 11.92 -16.50 2.35
CA GLY A 143 12.95 -15.54 1.94
C GLY A 143 12.55 -14.06 1.95
N ARG A 144 11.34 -13.71 2.42
CA ARG A 144 11.00 -12.31 2.71
C ARG A 144 11.65 -11.94 4.04
N THR A 145 12.77 -11.21 3.98
CA THR A 145 13.52 -10.74 5.17
C THR A 145 13.18 -9.30 5.54
N SER A 146 12.56 -8.56 4.62
CA SER A 146 12.11 -7.18 4.80
C SER A 146 10.81 -6.90 4.06
N GLY A 147 10.11 -5.85 4.50
CA GLY A 147 8.99 -5.26 3.77
C GLY A 147 7.82 -4.92 4.67
N THR A 148 6.81 -4.30 4.07
CA THR A 148 5.57 -3.92 4.76
C THR A 148 4.38 -4.64 4.13
N THR A 149 3.45 -5.10 4.94
CA THR A 149 2.13 -5.56 4.50
C THR A 149 1.08 -4.76 5.25
N VAL A 150 0.17 -4.14 4.51
CA VAL A 150 -0.99 -3.44 5.08
C VAL A 150 -2.24 -4.10 4.54
N THR A 151 -3.07 -4.58 5.45
CA THR A 151 -4.35 -5.21 5.14
C THR A 151 -5.47 -4.40 5.77
N PHE A 152 -6.44 -3.96 4.99
CA PHE A 152 -7.49 -3.06 5.47
C PHE A 152 -8.87 -3.44 4.93
N TRP A 153 -9.90 -3.14 5.72
CA TRP A 153 -11.30 -3.38 5.40
C TRP A 153 -12.04 -2.03 5.45
N PRO A 154 -12.47 -1.48 4.31
CA PRO A 154 -13.14 -0.18 4.25
C PRO A 154 -14.41 -0.15 5.11
N ASP A 155 -14.67 0.98 5.77
CA ASP A 155 -15.82 1.13 6.65
C ASP A 155 -17.13 1.33 5.89
N SER A 156 -18.03 0.35 6.00
CA SER A 156 -19.34 0.36 5.33
C SER A 156 -20.26 1.52 5.77
N ALA A 157 -20.07 2.05 6.98
CA ALA A 157 -20.80 3.23 7.45
C ALA A 157 -20.30 4.53 6.79
N ILE A 158 -19.10 4.54 6.21
CA ILE A 158 -18.54 5.67 5.48
C ILE A 158 -18.84 5.57 3.98
N PHE A 159 -18.63 4.40 3.38
CA PHE A 159 -18.80 4.16 1.94
C PHE A 159 -20.24 3.77 1.56
N GLN A 160 -21.24 4.47 2.11
CA GLN A 160 -22.65 4.13 1.94
C GLN A 160 -23.18 4.33 0.51
N ALA A 161 -22.62 5.29 -0.22
CA ALA A 161 -23.16 5.70 -1.52
C ALA A 161 -23.05 4.59 -2.59
N GLU A 162 -21.92 3.89 -2.62
CA GLU A 162 -21.64 2.86 -3.65
C GLU A 162 -21.08 1.55 -3.05
N GLY A 163 -21.04 1.44 -1.71
CA GLY A 163 -20.56 0.26 -1.00
C GLY A 163 -19.04 0.16 -0.90
N THR A 164 -18.57 -0.94 -0.32
CA THR A 164 -17.15 -1.23 -0.04
C THR A 164 -16.55 -2.26 -1.01
N GLU A 165 -17.25 -2.56 -2.09
CA GLU A 165 -16.83 -3.59 -3.04
C GLU A 165 -15.83 -3.04 -4.07
N PHE A 166 -14.58 -3.53 -4.00
CA PHE A 166 -13.55 -3.15 -4.95
C PHE A 166 -13.82 -3.69 -6.36
N VAL A 167 -13.59 -2.85 -7.37
CA VAL A 167 -13.72 -3.18 -8.80
C VAL A 167 -12.36 -3.62 -9.34
N ALA A 168 -12.19 -4.93 -9.57
CA ALA A 168 -10.90 -5.51 -9.97
C ALA A 168 -10.32 -4.87 -11.24
N ARG A 169 -11.18 -4.52 -12.22
CA ARG A 169 -10.73 -3.86 -13.46
C ARG A 169 -10.05 -2.53 -13.19
N THR A 170 -10.62 -1.70 -12.30
CA THR A 170 -10.06 -0.42 -11.90
C THR A 170 -8.70 -0.60 -11.21
N VAL A 171 -8.56 -1.65 -10.39
CA VAL A 171 -7.29 -2.02 -9.76
C VAL A 171 -6.25 -2.42 -10.81
N LEU A 172 -6.57 -3.38 -11.66
CA LEU A 172 -5.69 -3.87 -12.71
C LEU A 172 -5.19 -2.77 -13.64
N ASP A 173 -6.07 -1.90 -14.13
CA ASP A 173 -5.71 -0.82 -15.05
C ASP A 173 -4.69 0.14 -14.41
N ARG A 174 -4.88 0.49 -13.13
CA ARG A 174 -3.95 1.37 -12.42
C ARG A 174 -2.62 0.70 -12.12
N LEU A 175 -2.63 -0.56 -11.68
CA LEU A 175 -1.41 -1.33 -11.39
C LEU A 175 -0.57 -1.55 -12.66
N GLN A 176 -1.22 -1.78 -13.81
CA GLN A 176 -0.53 -1.89 -15.08
C GLN A 176 0.18 -0.59 -15.47
N ILE A 177 -0.50 0.56 -15.32
CA ILE A 177 0.10 1.88 -15.55
C ILE A 177 1.30 2.08 -14.60
N MET A 178 1.17 1.75 -13.32
CA MET A 178 2.27 1.87 -12.35
C MET A 178 3.47 1.00 -12.72
N ALA A 179 3.25 -0.22 -13.21
CA ALA A 179 4.32 -1.12 -13.66
C ALA A 179 5.04 -0.57 -14.90
N PHE A 180 4.34 0.14 -15.80
CA PHE A 180 4.98 0.84 -16.91
C PHE A 180 5.84 2.02 -16.44
N LEU A 181 5.37 2.79 -15.45
CA LEU A 181 6.08 3.97 -14.98
C LEU A 181 7.31 3.62 -14.13
N ASN A 182 7.32 2.44 -13.49
CA ASN A 182 8.39 1.96 -12.64
C ASN A 182 9.14 0.81 -13.31
N ARG A 183 10.14 1.16 -14.12
CA ARG A 183 10.90 0.19 -14.92
C ARG A 183 11.40 -0.99 -14.09
N GLY A 184 10.98 -2.20 -14.48
CA GLY A 184 11.44 -3.45 -13.88
C GLY A 184 10.78 -3.81 -12.54
N LEU A 185 9.93 -2.94 -11.98
CA LEU A 185 9.14 -3.26 -10.80
C LEU A 185 8.10 -4.34 -11.14
N GLU A 186 8.09 -5.43 -10.39
CA GLU A 186 7.06 -6.46 -10.47
C GLU A 186 5.86 -6.02 -9.62
N ILE A 187 4.68 -5.97 -10.22
CA ILE A 187 3.42 -5.69 -9.51
C ILE A 187 2.46 -6.85 -9.79
N SER A 188 2.12 -7.62 -8.76
CA SER A 188 1.16 -8.72 -8.84
C SER A 188 -0.19 -8.34 -8.26
N PHE A 189 -1.27 -8.77 -8.90
CA PHE A 189 -2.63 -8.65 -8.45
C PHE A 189 -3.24 -10.04 -8.27
N ILE A 190 -3.92 -10.26 -7.14
CA ILE A 190 -4.67 -11.49 -6.86
C ILE A 190 -6.09 -11.10 -6.42
N ASP A 191 -7.11 -11.70 -7.01
CA ASP A 191 -8.48 -11.64 -6.51
C ASP A 191 -8.83 -12.99 -5.89
N GLN A 192 -9.15 -13.01 -4.59
CA GLN A 192 -9.53 -14.22 -3.85
C GLN A 192 -11.04 -14.33 -3.64
N ARG A 193 -11.82 -13.39 -4.18
CA ARG A 193 -13.27 -13.42 -4.01
C ARG A 193 -13.87 -14.57 -4.82
N PRO A 194 -14.79 -15.35 -4.24
CA PRO A 194 -15.42 -16.46 -4.94
C PRO A 194 -16.01 -16.04 -6.30
N GLU A 195 -15.84 -16.88 -7.31
CA GLU A 195 -16.31 -16.69 -8.69
C GLU A 195 -15.62 -15.54 -9.47
N ARG A 196 -14.57 -14.94 -8.89
CA ARG A 196 -13.81 -13.83 -9.46
C ARG A 196 -12.31 -14.06 -9.40
N GLU A 197 -11.90 -15.29 -9.06
CA GLU A 197 -10.51 -15.65 -8.84
C GLU A 197 -9.67 -15.38 -10.07
N GLN A 198 -8.65 -14.56 -9.90
CA GLN A 198 -7.69 -14.24 -10.96
C GLN A 198 -6.35 -13.83 -10.37
N GLU A 199 -5.30 -14.08 -11.13
CA GLU A 199 -3.94 -13.66 -10.80
C GLU A 199 -3.32 -13.04 -12.04
N VAL A 200 -2.80 -11.83 -11.90
CA VAL A 200 -2.17 -11.07 -12.98
C VAL A 200 -0.89 -10.46 -12.46
N THR A 201 0.21 -10.64 -13.19
CA THR A 201 1.49 -10.01 -12.86
C THR A 201 1.93 -9.08 -13.99
N PHE A 202 2.31 -7.86 -13.62
CA PHE A 202 2.85 -6.85 -14.53
C PHE A 202 4.32 -6.61 -14.23
N GLN A 203 5.15 -6.59 -15.27
CA GLN A 203 6.53 -6.15 -15.19
C GLN A 203 6.99 -5.68 -16.58
N TYR A 204 7.40 -4.41 -16.68
CA TYR A 204 7.79 -3.81 -17.96
C TYR A 204 9.22 -3.27 -17.91
N LYS A 205 10.08 -3.72 -18.82
CA LYS A 205 11.50 -3.35 -18.87
C LYS A 205 11.75 -2.09 -19.72
N GLY A 206 10.89 -1.77 -20.69
CA GLY A 206 10.99 -0.58 -21.52
C GLY A 206 10.37 0.67 -20.89
N GLY A 207 9.62 0.52 -19.80
CA GLY A 207 9.03 1.63 -19.04
C GLY A 207 7.99 2.41 -19.87
N ILE A 208 8.10 3.74 -19.89
CA ILE A 208 7.18 4.63 -20.64
C ILE A 208 7.09 4.30 -22.14
N VAL A 209 8.15 3.72 -22.73
CA VAL A 209 8.14 3.30 -24.14
C VAL A 209 7.14 2.17 -24.35
N ASP A 210 7.09 1.22 -23.42
CA ASP A 210 6.13 0.12 -23.47
C ASP A 210 4.71 0.64 -23.21
N PHE A 211 4.55 1.68 -22.38
CA PHE A 211 3.25 2.32 -22.15
C PHE A 211 2.68 2.95 -23.41
N VAL A 212 3.49 3.74 -24.13
CA VAL A 212 3.07 4.37 -25.39
C VAL A 212 2.71 3.31 -26.44
N LYS A 213 3.50 2.23 -26.54
CA LYS A 213 3.17 1.09 -27.40
C LYS A 213 1.84 0.45 -27.02
N HIS A 214 1.59 0.26 -25.73
CA HIS A 214 0.33 -0.30 -25.23
C HIS A 214 -0.88 0.59 -25.59
N LEU A 215 -0.79 1.91 -25.38
CA LEU A 215 -1.85 2.86 -25.74
C LEU A 215 -2.16 2.92 -27.23
N ASN A 216 -1.18 2.60 -28.09
CA ASN A 216 -1.31 2.63 -29.54
C ASN A 216 -1.65 1.26 -30.15
N GLN A 217 -1.94 0.21 -29.37
CA GLN A 217 -2.27 -1.12 -29.93
C GLN A 217 -3.49 -1.12 -30.87
N SER A 218 -4.42 -0.18 -30.68
CA SER A 218 -5.62 -0.01 -31.51
C SER A 218 -5.53 1.13 -32.53
N LYS A 219 -4.34 1.71 -32.72
CA LYS A 219 -4.10 2.85 -33.62
C LYS A 219 -3.00 2.51 -34.61
N ASP A 220 -3.15 2.98 -35.84
CA ASP A 220 -2.07 2.87 -36.83
C ASP A 220 -0.93 3.84 -36.48
N PRO A 221 0.32 3.36 -36.38
CA PRO A 221 1.48 4.24 -36.23
C PRO A 221 1.61 5.15 -37.45
N LEU A 222 2.01 6.41 -37.24
CA LEU A 222 2.18 7.37 -38.34
C LEU A 222 3.44 7.10 -39.19
N PHE A 223 4.35 6.22 -38.75
CA PHE A 223 5.58 5.82 -39.44
C PHE A 223 6.01 4.41 -39.01
#